data_AF-A0A9X3MS57-F1
#
_entry.id   AF-A0A9X3MS57-F1
#
_cell.length_a   1.000
_cell.length_b   1.000
_cell.length_c   1.000
_cell.angle_alpha   90.00
_cell.angle_beta   90.00
_cell.angle_gamma   90.00
#
_symmetry.space_group_name_H-M   'P 1'
#
loop_
_entity.id
_entity.type
_entity.pdbx_description
1 polymer ?
#
loop_
_entity_poly.entity_id
_entity_poly.type
_entity_poly.pdbx_seq_one_letter_code
_entity_poly.pdbx_strand_id
1 'polypeptide(L)'
;MPHLSELHGAATHLAVVAVPVYLLILLVRRSGRGGTPLAAAEPWVVGAAVAGVALAGLTGLLVWGQSKTELRGNSGRLGTVHFWLGIALAVIVVAVAAWRYRRADTDRHTHGLELVAGGLLALVAVLAQGYIGGRMTYEHGVGIDSGGQLAQTASGTAQLEVALATGAPPAEAGRQAFSTDGLGCASCHGDHAQGQRGPALAGGVELEQFRGVHGHGLFPPDVVKNADFAAINAWLRTLPDARRESR
;
A
#
# COMPACT_ATOMS: atom_id res chain seq x y z
N MET A 1 0.42 -12.02 18.51
CA MET A 1 -0.94 -11.59 18.08
C MET A 1 -0.82 -11.17 16.63
N PRO A 2 -1.79 -11.49 15.75
CA PRO A 2 -1.70 -11.09 14.34
C PRO A 2 -1.65 -9.57 14.20
N HIS A 3 -0.87 -9.07 13.24
CA HIS A 3 -0.81 -7.63 12.97
C HIS A 3 -2.12 -7.17 12.32
N LEU A 4 -2.54 -5.92 12.58
CA LEU A 4 -3.78 -5.37 12.01
C LEU A 4 -3.79 -5.41 10.48
N SER A 5 -2.62 -5.26 9.85
CA SER A 5 -2.42 -5.41 8.40
C SER A 5 -2.76 -6.82 7.89
N GLU A 6 -2.39 -7.87 8.63
CA GLU A 6 -2.69 -9.26 8.29
C GLU A 6 -4.20 -9.52 8.37
N LEU A 7 -4.86 -8.96 9.39
CA LEU A 7 -6.32 -9.05 9.55
C LEU A 7 -7.05 -8.33 8.40
N HIS A 8 -6.55 -7.17 7.97
CA HIS A 8 -7.09 -6.48 6.80
C HIS A 8 -6.95 -7.32 5.53
N GLY A 9 -5.75 -7.86 5.30
CA GLY A 9 -5.50 -8.81 4.20
C GLY A 9 -6.51 -9.95 4.22
N ALA A 10 -6.65 -10.67 5.33
CA ALA A 10 -7.62 -11.76 5.48
C ALA A 10 -9.07 -11.32 5.20
N ALA A 11 -9.48 -10.15 5.71
CA ALA A 11 -10.83 -9.62 5.51
C ALA A 11 -11.15 -9.34 4.03
N THR A 12 -10.18 -8.86 3.25
CA THR A 12 -10.39 -8.58 1.81
C THR A 12 -10.63 -9.83 0.96
N HIS A 13 -10.07 -10.98 1.35
CA HIS A 13 -10.16 -12.22 0.56
C HIS A 13 -11.61 -12.67 0.33
N LEU A 14 -12.49 -12.46 1.32
CA LEU A 14 -13.90 -12.84 1.20
C LEU A 14 -14.57 -12.09 0.04
N ALA A 15 -14.34 -10.78 -0.08
CA ALA A 15 -14.87 -9.99 -1.19
C ALA A 15 -14.20 -10.36 -2.53
N VAL A 16 -12.88 -10.60 -2.51
CA VAL A 16 -12.09 -11.00 -3.68
C VAL A 16 -12.61 -12.30 -4.30
N VAL A 17 -13.10 -13.24 -3.49
CA VAL A 17 -13.69 -14.49 -3.99
C VAL A 17 -15.17 -14.33 -4.33
N ALA A 18 -15.95 -13.69 -3.45
CA ALA A 18 -17.40 -13.63 -3.59
C ALA A 18 -17.85 -12.83 -4.83
N VAL A 19 -17.18 -11.73 -5.18
CA VAL A 19 -17.54 -10.88 -6.32
C VAL A 19 -17.42 -11.62 -7.67
N PRO A 20 -16.28 -12.27 -8.01
CA PRO A 20 -16.18 -13.10 -9.21
C PRO A 20 -17.20 -14.24 -9.23
N VAL A 21 -17.39 -14.94 -8.11
CA VAL A 21 -18.34 -16.06 -8.02
C VAL A 21 -19.77 -15.55 -8.28
N TYR A 22 -20.14 -14.39 -7.76
CA TYR A 22 -21.44 -13.79 -8.02
C TYR A 22 -21.63 -13.48 -9.51
N LEU A 23 -20.63 -12.89 -10.17
CA LEU A 23 -20.69 -12.62 -11.61
C LEU A 23 -20.83 -13.91 -12.43
N LEU A 24 -20.10 -14.96 -12.08
CA LEU A 24 -20.21 -16.27 -12.73
C LEU A 24 -21.62 -16.85 -12.57
N ILE A 25 -22.21 -16.77 -11.38
CA ILE A 25 -23.60 -17.20 -11.15
C ILE A 25 -24.56 -16.44 -12.06
N LEU A 26 -24.42 -15.11 -12.16
CA LEU A 26 -25.27 -14.29 -13.03
C LEU A 26 -25.14 -14.70 -14.51
N LEU A 27 -23.92 -14.94 -15.00
CA LEU A 27 -23.68 -15.35 -16.39
C LEU A 27 -24.25 -16.75 -16.69
N VAL A 28 -24.06 -17.71 -15.78
CA VAL A 28 -24.61 -19.07 -15.91
C VAL A 28 -26.15 -19.02 -15.92
N ARG A 29 -26.76 -18.29 -14.97
CA ARG A 29 -28.21 -18.13 -14.89
C ARG A 29 -28.78 -17.44 -16.12
N ARG A 30 -28.10 -16.40 -16.63
CA ARG A 30 -28.48 -15.71 -17.87
C ARG A 30 -28.45 -16.63 -19.09
N SER A 31 -27.59 -17.64 -19.10
CA SER A 31 -27.55 -18.64 -20.16
C SER A 31 -28.64 -19.73 -20.07
N GLY A 32 -29.59 -19.59 -19.12
CA GLY A 32 -30.64 -20.58 -18.87
C GLY A 32 -30.16 -21.82 -18.12
N ARG A 33 -28.96 -21.78 -17.53
CA ARG A 33 -28.33 -22.89 -16.80
C ARG A 33 -28.35 -22.65 -15.28
N GLY A 34 -28.09 -23.69 -14.49
CA GLY A 34 -27.86 -23.58 -13.04
C GLY A 34 -29.01 -24.01 -12.13
N GLY A 35 -30.26 -23.97 -12.62
CA GLY A 35 -31.44 -24.50 -11.91
C GLY A 35 -31.64 -23.93 -10.50
N THR A 36 -32.29 -24.72 -9.65
CA THR A 36 -32.58 -24.37 -8.25
C THR A 36 -31.33 -24.25 -7.36
N PRO A 37 -30.22 -25.01 -7.53
CA PRO A 37 -29.05 -24.88 -6.68
C PRO A 37 -28.38 -23.50 -6.79
N LEU A 38 -28.17 -22.99 -8.00
CA LEU A 38 -27.56 -21.67 -8.19
C LEU A 38 -28.46 -20.54 -7.69
N ALA A 39 -29.78 -20.68 -7.85
CA ALA A 39 -30.74 -19.72 -7.31
C ALA A 39 -30.70 -19.66 -5.78
N ALA A 40 -30.53 -20.81 -5.12
CA ALA A 40 -30.40 -20.91 -3.66
C ALA A 40 -29.03 -20.40 -3.16
N ALA A 41 -27.95 -20.60 -3.91
CA ALA A 41 -26.60 -20.16 -3.55
C ALA A 41 -26.39 -18.64 -3.73
N GLU A 42 -27.00 -18.04 -4.76
CA GLU A 42 -26.84 -16.61 -5.09
C GLU A 42 -26.96 -15.65 -3.89
N PRO A 43 -28.02 -15.69 -3.04
CA PRO A 43 -28.15 -14.76 -1.91
C PRO A 43 -26.99 -14.86 -0.91
N TRP A 44 -26.44 -16.06 -0.71
CA TRP A 44 -25.30 -16.27 0.19
C TRP A 44 -24.02 -15.66 -0.38
N VAL A 45 -23.81 -15.77 -1.69
CA VAL A 45 -22.64 -15.16 -2.35
C VAL A 45 -22.73 -13.63 -2.31
N VAL A 46 -23.92 -13.06 -2.54
CA VAL A 46 -24.15 -11.62 -2.39
C VAL A 46 -23.91 -11.19 -0.94
N GLY A 47 -24.45 -11.93 0.03
CA GLY A 47 -24.22 -11.67 1.46
C GLY A 47 -22.74 -11.71 1.84
N ALA A 48 -22.00 -12.70 1.32
CA ALA A 48 -20.56 -12.82 1.51
C ALA A 48 -19.79 -11.64 0.90
N ALA A 49 -20.18 -11.17 -0.28
CA ALA A 49 -19.56 -9.98 -0.89
C ALA A 49 -19.80 -8.72 -0.04
N VAL A 50 -21.02 -8.50 0.44
CA VAL A 50 -21.35 -7.36 1.32
C VAL A 50 -20.58 -7.44 2.64
N ALA A 51 -20.59 -8.60 3.30
CA ALA A 51 -19.88 -8.81 4.55
C ALA A 51 -18.36 -8.64 4.37
N GLY A 52 -17.79 -9.19 3.29
CA GLY A 52 -16.37 -9.06 2.97
C GLY A 52 -15.95 -7.62 2.77
N VAL A 53 -16.72 -6.83 1.99
CA VAL A 53 -16.41 -5.41 1.79
C VAL A 53 -16.59 -4.59 3.07
N ALA A 54 -17.61 -4.90 3.88
CA ALA A 54 -17.79 -4.23 5.18
C ALA A 54 -16.62 -4.51 6.14
N LEU A 55 -16.20 -5.77 6.28
CA LEU A 55 -15.06 -6.16 7.10
C LEU A 55 -13.75 -5.56 6.59
N ALA A 56 -13.54 -5.56 5.27
CA ALA A 56 -12.39 -4.92 4.64
C ALA A 56 -12.38 -3.40 4.89
N GLY A 57 -13.53 -2.74 4.80
CA GLY A 57 -13.66 -1.31 5.09
C GLY A 57 -13.35 -0.97 6.55
N LEU A 58 -13.91 -1.73 7.50
CA LEU A 58 -13.66 -1.56 8.93
C LEU A 58 -12.18 -1.77 9.28
N THR A 59 -11.60 -2.88 8.84
CA THR A 59 -10.18 -3.17 9.06
C THR A 59 -9.28 -2.15 8.35
N GLY A 60 -9.66 -1.72 7.16
CA GLY A 60 -8.97 -0.67 6.38
C GLY A 60 -8.90 0.67 7.11
N LEU A 61 -10.00 1.09 7.74
CA LEU A 61 -10.04 2.29 8.58
C LEU A 61 -9.13 2.17 9.81
N LEU A 62 -9.05 0.99 10.42
CA LEU A 62 -8.17 0.74 11.58
C LEU A 62 -6.69 0.80 11.17
N VAL A 63 -6.32 0.27 10.01
CA VAL A 63 -4.92 0.28 9.53
C VAL A 63 -4.54 1.56 8.79
N TRP A 64 -5.50 2.44 8.48
CA TRP A 64 -5.24 3.69 7.77
C TRP A 64 -4.17 4.55 8.45
N GLY A 65 -4.22 4.66 9.78
CA GLY A 65 -3.19 5.38 10.55
C GLY A 65 -1.80 4.76 10.38
N GLN A 66 -1.71 3.43 10.47
CA GLN A 66 -0.47 2.68 10.27
C GLN A 66 0.07 2.85 8.83
N SER A 67 -0.80 2.80 7.83
CA SER A 67 -0.39 3.01 6.43
C SER A 67 0.19 4.40 6.19
N LYS A 68 -0.26 5.44 6.91
CA LYS A 68 0.34 6.79 6.81
C LYS A 68 1.73 6.86 7.42
N THR A 69 2.03 6.02 8.41
CA THR A 69 3.37 5.95 8.99
C THR A 69 4.33 5.06 8.18
N GLU A 70 3.80 4.08 7.45
CA GLU A 70 4.56 3.15 6.62
C GLU A 70 4.78 3.68 5.20
N LEU A 71 3.76 4.25 4.55
CA LEU A 71 3.86 4.93 3.26
C LEU A 71 4.56 6.29 3.43
N ARG A 72 5.87 6.32 3.21
CA ARG A 72 6.68 7.55 3.21
C ARG A 72 6.65 8.23 1.83
N GLY A 73 6.77 9.56 1.81
CA GLY A 73 6.90 10.35 0.58
C GLY A 73 5.65 10.35 -0.31
N ASN A 74 5.85 10.34 -1.64
CA ASN A 74 4.77 10.43 -2.63
C ASN A 74 3.84 9.19 -2.64
N SER A 75 4.24 8.12 -1.94
CA SER A 75 3.49 6.87 -1.74
C SER A 75 2.16 7.07 -0.99
N GLY A 76 1.99 8.17 -0.24
CA GLY A 76 0.72 8.50 0.41
C GLY A 76 -0.45 8.69 -0.57
N ARG A 77 -0.15 9.07 -1.82
CA ARG A 77 -1.16 9.14 -2.89
C ARG A 77 -1.69 7.76 -3.27
N LEU A 78 -0.84 6.72 -3.27
CA LEU A 78 -1.28 5.34 -3.53
C LEU A 78 -2.24 4.86 -2.46
N GLY A 79 -1.90 5.05 -1.17
CA GLY A 79 -2.80 4.75 -0.06
C GLY A 79 -4.14 5.48 -0.18
N THR A 80 -4.11 6.77 -0.58
CA THR A 80 -5.32 7.57 -0.79
C THR A 80 -6.19 7.04 -1.93
N VAL A 81 -5.58 6.72 -3.08
CA VAL A 81 -6.30 6.13 -4.21
C VAL A 81 -6.90 4.77 -3.82
N HIS A 82 -6.13 3.91 -3.14
CA HIS A 82 -6.61 2.62 -2.64
C HIS A 82 -7.83 2.78 -1.75
N PHE A 83 -7.81 3.72 -0.80
CA PHE A 83 -8.94 3.93 0.09
C PHE A 83 -10.21 4.41 -0.61
N TRP A 84 -10.09 5.41 -1.49
CA TRP A 84 -11.25 5.91 -2.23
C TRP A 84 -11.80 4.87 -3.21
N LEU A 85 -10.93 4.07 -3.83
CA LEU A 85 -11.36 2.94 -4.65
C LEU A 85 -12.11 1.88 -3.81
N GLY A 86 -11.70 1.67 -2.56
CA GLY A 86 -12.40 0.80 -1.60
C GLY A 86 -13.79 1.31 -1.25
N ILE A 87 -13.94 2.62 -1.03
CA ILE A 87 -15.26 3.25 -0.83
C ILE A 87 -16.13 3.08 -2.07
N ALA A 88 -15.59 3.33 -3.26
CA ALA A 88 -16.33 3.17 -4.51
C ALA A 88 -16.81 1.71 -4.71
N LEU A 89 -15.94 0.74 -4.45
CA LEU A 89 -16.29 -0.68 -4.48
C LEU A 89 -17.41 -1.00 -3.48
N ALA A 90 -17.35 -0.49 -2.25
CA ALA A 90 -18.41 -0.67 -1.26
C ALA A 90 -19.75 -0.13 -1.72
N VAL A 91 -19.77 1.08 -2.28
CA VAL A 91 -20.99 1.67 -2.86
C VAL A 91 -21.55 0.80 -3.99
N ILE A 92 -20.69 0.32 -4.90
CA ILE A 92 -21.11 -0.55 -6.00
C ILE A 92 -21.73 -1.85 -5.47
N VAL A 93 -21.05 -2.54 -4.54
CA VAL A 93 -21.53 -3.81 -3.98
C VAL A 93 -22.86 -3.64 -3.24
N VAL A 94 -23.00 -2.58 -2.43
CA VAL A 94 -24.25 -2.29 -1.72
C VAL A 94 -25.36 -1.93 -2.70
N ALA A 95 -25.08 -1.12 -3.73
CA ALA A 95 -26.07 -0.76 -4.75
C ALA A 95 -26.55 -1.99 -5.54
N VAL A 96 -25.64 -2.88 -5.94
CA VAL A 96 -25.97 -4.15 -6.63
C VAL A 96 -26.79 -5.05 -5.72
N ALA A 97 -26.41 -5.21 -4.45
CA ALA A 97 -27.15 -6.01 -3.48
C ALA A 97 -28.57 -5.47 -3.24
N ALA A 98 -28.71 -4.15 -3.06
CA ALA A 98 -30.01 -3.49 -2.87
C ALA A 98 -30.88 -3.59 -4.12
N TRP A 99 -30.30 -3.37 -5.31
CA TRP A 99 -31.01 -3.51 -6.58
C TRP A 99 -31.52 -4.94 -6.78
N ARG A 100 -30.68 -5.93 -6.47
CA ARG A 100 -31.03 -7.35 -6.53
C ARG A 100 -32.17 -7.68 -5.57
N TYR A 101 -32.11 -7.20 -4.32
CA TYR A 101 -33.17 -7.37 -3.34
C TYR A 101 -34.51 -6.80 -3.84
N ARG A 102 -34.50 -5.58 -4.39
CA ARG A 102 -35.70 -4.96 -4.97
C ARG A 102 -36.26 -5.71 -6.19
N ARG A 103 -35.40 -6.31 -7.02
CA ARG A 103 -35.85 -7.11 -8.17
C ARG A 103 -36.41 -8.47 -7.79
N ALA A 104 -35.86 -9.10 -6.76
CA ALA A 104 -36.39 -10.36 -6.25
C ALA A 104 -37.82 -10.20 -5.73
N ASP A 105 -38.14 -9.06 -5.10
CA ASP A 105 -39.48 -8.75 -4.57
C ASP A 105 -40.52 -8.47 -5.68
N THR A 106 -40.06 -7.99 -6.84
CA THR A 106 -40.94 -7.62 -7.97
C THR A 106 -41.07 -8.74 -9.01
N ASP A 107 -40.65 -9.96 -8.66
CA ASP A 107 -40.65 -11.17 -9.51
C ASP A 107 -39.98 -10.96 -10.88
N ARG A 108 -38.99 -10.06 -10.92
CA ARG A 108 -38.22 -9.78 -12.14
C ARG A 108 -36.94 -10.62 -12.14
N HIS A 109 -36.55 -11.05 -13.33
CA HIS A 109 -35.33 -11.81 -13.60
C HIS A 109 -34.13 -11.23 -12.83
N THR A 110 -33.65 -11.95 -11.80
CA THR A 110 -32.54 -11.55 -10.91
C THR A 110 -31.16 -11.64 -11.59
N HIS A 111 -31.14 -11.70 -12.92
CA HIS A 111 -29.97 -11.86 -13.78
C HIS A 111 -30.08 -10.98 -15.04
N GLY A 112 -30.75 -9.83 -14.90
CA GLY A 112 -30.80 -8.80 -15.93
C GLY A 112 -29.42 -8.25 -16.30
N LEU A 113 -29.31 -7.59 -17.46
CA LEU A 113 -28.05 -7.01 -17.94
C LEU A 113 -27.46 -6.00 -16.95
N GLU A 114 -28.31 -5.32 -16.19
CA GLU A 114 -27.90 -4.33 -15.21
C GLU A 114 -27.13 -4.95 -14.04
N LEU A 115 -27.55 -6.13 -13.57
CA LEU A 115 -26.85 -6.86 -12.52
C LEU A 115 -25.53 -7.45 -13.03
N VAL A 116 -25.50 -7.91 -14.28
CA VAL A 116 -24.25 -8.37 -14.93
C VAL A 116 -23.26 -7.21 -15.07
N ALA A 117 -23.71 -6.05 -15.54
CA ALA A 117 -22.88 -4.85 -15.65
C ALA A 117 -22.36 -4.40 -14.28
N GLY A 118 -23.22 -4.39 -13.26
CA GLY A 118 -22.81 -4.10 -11.88
C GLY A 118 -21.79 -5.10 -11.33
N GLY A 119 -21.98 -6.40 -11.57
CA GLY A 119 -21.02 -7.44 -11.19
C GLY A 119 -19.67 -7.31 -11.91
N LEU A 120 -19.68 -6.96 -13.19
CA LEU A 120 -18.45 -6.70 -13.96
C LEU A 120 -17.71 -5.47 -13.44
N LEU A 121 -18.44 -4.38 -13.15
CA LEU A 121 -17.84 -3.17 -12.57
C LEU A 121 -17.23 -3.46 -11.20
N ALA A 122 -17.92 -4.23 -10.35
CA ALA A 122 -17.40 -4.66 -9.07
C ALA A 122 -16.13 -5.51 -9.23
N LEU A 123 -16.10 -6.43 -10.20
CA LEU A 123 -14.92 -7.25 -10.48
C LEU A 123 -13.71 -6.39 -10.88
N VAL A 124 -13.91 -5.45 -11.82
CA VAL A 124 -12.84 -4.53 -12.24
C VAL A 124 -12.32 -3.72 -11.05
N ALA A 125 -13.22 -3.22 -10.20
CA ALA A 125 -12.83 -2.49 -8.99
C ALA A 125 -12.05 -3.36 -8.00
N VAL A 126 -12.46 -4.63 -7.77
CA VAL A 126 -11.71 -5.59 -6.94
C VAL A 126 -10.31 -5.85 -7.49
N LEU A 127 -10.18 -6.04 -8.81
CA LEU A 127 -8.88 -6.29 -9.45
C LEU A 127 -7.96 -5.07 -9.34
N ALA A 128 -8.48 -3.87 -9.62
CA ALA A 128 -7.73 -2.62 -9.49
C ALA A 128 -7.31 -2.39 -8.03
N GLN A 129 -8.21 -2.65 -7.07
CA GLN A 129 -7.93 -2.53 -5.65
C GLN A 129 -6.87 -3.52 -5.18
N GLY A 130 -6.97 -4.78 -5.61
CA GLY A 130 -6.00 -5.83 -5.33
C GLY A 130 -4.62 -5.51 -5.91
N TYR A 131 -4.56 -4.98 -7.13
CA TYR A 131 -3.30 -4.54 -7.74
C TYR A 131 -2.63 -3.42 -6.95
N ILE A 132 -3.39 -2.37 -6.59
CA ILE A 132 -2.84 -1.24 -5.82
C ILE A 132 -2.43 -1.70 -4.41
N GLY A 133 -3.24 -2.52 -3.74
CA GLY A 133 -2.90 -3.11 -2.45
C GLY A 133 -1.64 -3.96 -2.53
N GLY A 134 -1.51 -4.78 -3.58
CA GLY A 134 -0.31 -5.55 -3.87
C GLY A 134 0.93 -4.66 -4.03
N ARG A 135 0.85 -3.56 -4.79
CA ARG A 135 1.98 -2.60 -4.89
C ARG A 135 2.33 -1.97 -3.55
N MET A 136 1.33 -1.57 -2.76
CA MET A 136 1.55 -1.05 -1.42
C MET A 136 2.32 -2.06 -0.54
N THR A 137 2.02 -3.35 -0.64
CA THR A 137 2.67 -4.40 0.16
C THR A 137 3.98 -4.93 -0.44
N TYR A 138 4.15 -5.00 -1.76
CA TYR A 138 5.35 -5.60 -2.36
C TYR A 138 6.40 -4.57 -2.77
N GLU A 139 5.99 -3.36 -3.15
CA GLU A 139 6.91 -2.29 -3.57
C GLU A 139 7.19 -1.31 -2.43
N HIS A 140 6.20 -1.09 -1.56
CA HIS A 140 6.31 -0.15 -0.44
C HIS A 140 6.26 -0.82 0.94
N GLY A 141 6.09 -2.16 0.97
CA GLY A 141 5.91 -3.00 2.17
C GLY A 141 5.09 -2.45 3.30
N VAL A 142 3.96 -1.84 2.93
CA VAL A 142 2.84 -1.65 3.84
C VAL A 142 2.41 -3.00 4.39
N GLY A 143 2.37 -3.10 5.71
CA GLY A 143 1.97 -4.30 6.44
C GLY A 143 3.02 -5.41 6.52
N ILE A 144 4.24 -5.21 6.02
CA ILE A 144 5.38 -6.14 6.20
C ILE A 144 6.49 -5.41 6.95
N ASP A 145 6.63 -5.73 8.25
CA ASP A 145 7.49 -5.01 9.20
C ASP A 145 8.95 -4.82 8.72
N SER A 146 9.50 -5.77 7.97
CA SER A 146 10.86 -5.73 7.43
C SER A 146 10.94 -5.54 5.90
N GLY A 147 9.95 -6.03 5.15
CA GLY A 147 10.01 -6.10 3.68
C GLY A 147 9.92 -4.74 2.99
N GLY A 148 9.10 -3.81 3.49
CA GLY A 148 8.92 -2.51 2.85
C GLY A 148 10.09 -1.57 3.00
N GLN A 149 10.68 -1.60 4.19
CA GLN A 149 11.89 -0.85 4.48
C GLN A 149 13.05 -1.36 3.62
N LEU A 150 13.19 -2.67 3.46
CA LEU A 150 14.22 -3.27 2.61
C LEU A 150 14.01 -2.99 1.12
N ALA A 151 12.78 -3.09 0.60
CA ALA A 151 12.49 -2.81 -0.81
C ALA A 151 12.74 -1.34 -1.17
N GLN A 152 12.31 -0.41 -0.29
CA GLN A 152 12.60 1.01 -0.45
C GLN A 152 14.11 1.29 -0.39
N THR A 153 14.80 0.73 0.61
CA THR A 153 16.26 0.85 0.73
C THR A 153 16.95 0.31 -0.53
N ALA A 154 16.56 -0.86 -1.06
CA ALA A 154 17.16 -1.44 -2.24
C ALA A 154 16.96 -0.58 -3.50
N SER A 155 15.75 -0.04 -3.71
CA SER A 155 15.46 0.87 -4.83
C SER A 155 16.25 2.18 -4.70
N GLY A 156 16.30 2.74 -3.49
CA GLY A 156 17.07 3.95 -3.19
C GLY A 156 18.57 3.74 -3.42
N THR A 157 19.13 2.62 -2.97
CA THR A 157 20.53 2.27 -3.24
C THR A 157 20.78 2.09 -4.74
N ALA A 158 19.93 1.37 -5.46
CA ALA A 158 20.12 1.17 -6.89
C ALA A 158 20.13 2.50 -7.68
N GLN A 159 19.26 3.44 -7.33
CA GLN A 159 19.26 4.79 -7.92
C GLN A 159 20.53 5.57 -7.57
N LEU A 160 21.00 5.48 -6.32
CA LEU A 160 22.23 6.12 -5.87
C LEU A 160 23.46 5.55 -6.61
N GLU A 161 23.54 4.22 -6.74
CA GLU A 161 24.61 3.55 -7.48
C GLU A 161 24.67 4.02 -8.94
N VAL A 162 23.52 4.11 -9.61
CA VAL A 162 23.43 4.65 -10.97
C VAL A 162 23.89 6.10 -11.01
N ALA A 163 23.42 6.96 -10.10
CA ALA A 163 23.80 8.37 -10.07
C ALA A 163 25.33 8.53 -9.92
N LEU A 164 25.93 7.82 -8.97
CA LEU A 164 27.38 7.82 -8.75
C LEU A 164 28.14 7.29 -9.98
N ALA A 165 27.66 6.20 -10.59
CA ALA A 165 28.29 5.62 -11.80
C ALA A 165 28.21 6.56 -13.01
N THR A 166 27.17 7.39 -13.10
CA THR A 166 27.02 8.42 -14.15
C THR A 166 27.81 9.71 -13.88
N GLY A 167 28.55 9.77 -12.77
CA GLY A 167 29.41 10.91 -12.44
C GLY A 167 28.70 12.05 -11.70
N ALA A 168 27.53 11.81 -11.12
CA ALA A 168 26.88 12.81 -10.26
C ALA A 168 27.79 13.15 -9.06
N PRO A 169 27.89 14.43 -8.65
CA PRO A 169 28.64 14.81 -7.46
C PRO A 169 28.13 14.04 -6.22
N PRO A 170 29.01 13.48 -5.37
CA PRO A 170 28.59 12.66 -4.24
C PRO A 170 27.61 13.33 -3.28
N ALA A 171 27.76 14.64 -3.03
CA ALA A 171 26.83 15.40 -2.20
C ALA A 171 25.45 15.60 -2.86
N GLU A 172 25.36 15.69 -4.18
CA GLU A 172 24.08 15.79 -4.88
C GLU A 172 23.37 14.43 -4.89
N ALA A 173 24.09 13.36 -5.26
CA ALA A 173 23.57 12.01 -5.21
C ALA A 173 23.16 11.60 -3.79
N GLY A 174 23.98 11.95 -2.79
CA GLY A 174 23.69 11.75 -1.37
C GLY A 174 22.44 12.49 -0.88
N ARG A 175 22.19 13.71 -1.37
CA ARG A 175 20.95 14.45 -1.06
C ARG A 175 19.72 13.72 -1.58
N GLN A 176 19.76 13.29 -2.84
CA GLN A 176 18.65 12.56 -3.46
C GLN A 176 18.41 11.24 -2.73
N ALA A 177 19.48 10.51 -2.44
CA ALA A 177 19.44 9.28 -1.68
C ALA A 177 18.89 9.46 -0.25
N PHE A 178 19.20 10.56 0.42
CA PHE A 178 18.69 10.86 1.76
C PHE A 178 17.19 11.19 1.78
N SER A 179 16.63 11.66 0.66
CA SER A 179 15.23 12.09 0.56
C SER A 179 14.22 10.99 0.93
N THR A 180 12.96 11.38 1.12
CA THR A 180 11.85 10.47 1.39
C THR A 180 11.59 9.46 0.26
N ASP A 181 11.93 9.83 -0.99
CA ASP A 181 11.77 8.98 -2.17
C ASP A 181 13.03 8.15 -2.48
N GLY A 182 14.17 8.44 -1.81
CA GLY A 182 15.39 7.63 -1.84
C GLY A 182 15.38 6.52 -0.79
N LEU A 183 16.44 6.45 0.03
CA LEU A 183 16.53 5.53 1.18
C LEU A 183 15.56 5.90 2.31
N GLY A 184 14.85 7.02 2.22
CA GLY A 184 13.80 7.39 3.17
C GLY A 184 14.28 8.01 4.48
N CYS A 185 15.57 8.39 4.58
CA CYS A 185 16.17 8.96 5.79
C CYS A 185 15.46 10.24 6.25
N ALA A 186 15.09 11.11 5.30
CA ALA A 186 14.38 12.36 5.56
C ALA A 186 13.03 12.18 6.27
N SER A 187 12.38 11.01 6.16
CA SER A 187 11.10 10.75 6.84
C SER A 187 11.18 10.77 8.36
N CYS A 188 12.38 10.53 8.91
CA CYS A 188 12.65 10.59 10.35
C CYS A 188 13.50 11.83 10.71
N HIS A 189 14.44 12.21 9.84
CA HIS A 189 15.44 13.22 10.13
C HIS A 189 15.15 14.60 9.50
N GLY A 190 14.05 14.73 8.75
CA GLY A 190 13.69 15.95 8.01
C GLY A 190 14.47 16.13 6.72
N ASP A 191 13.94 16.92 5.78
CA ASP A 191 14.53 17.09 4.43
C ASP A 191 15.91 17.76 4.41
N HIS A 192 16.27 18.47 5.48
CA HIS A 192 17.57 19.09 5.70
C HIS A 192 18.32 18.44 6.86
N ALA A 193 17.98 17.19 7.20
CA ALA A 193 18.59 16.48 8.32
C ALA A 193 18.56 17.25 9.65
N GLN A 194 17.60 18.17 9.82
CA GLN A 194 17.47 19.05 10.98
C GLN A 194 16.93 18.32 12.23
N GLY A 195 16.55 17.05 12.08
CA GLY A 195 15.90 16.26 13.11
C GLY A 195 14.38 16.50 13.14
N GLN A 196 13.64 15.42 13.35
CA GLN A 196 12.19 15.45 13.56
C GLN A 196 11.81 14.34 14.54
N ARG A 197 11.37 13.17 14.01
CA ARG A 197 11.17 11.96 14.82
C ARG A 197 12.50 11.35 15.25
N GLY A 198 13.52 11.46 14.39
CA GLY A 198 14.90 11.11 14.68
C GLY A 198 15.76 12.34 14.99
N PRO A 199 16.97 12.14 15.54
CA PRO A 199 17.88 13.24 15.87
C PRO A 199 18.34 14.00 14.61
N ALA A 200 18.84 15.22 14.78
CA ALA A 200 19.49 15.96 13.71
C ALA A 200 20.76 15.25 13.23
N LEU A 201 20.97 15.24 11.91
CA LEU A 201 22.17 14.71 11.24
C LEU A 201 22.92 15.78 10.41
N ALA A 202 22.38 17.01 10.33
CA ALA A 202 23.00 18.13 9.63
C ALA A 202 24.37 18.50 10.23
N GLY A 203 25.34 18.81 9.37
CA GLY A 203 26.75 18.99 9.74
C GLY A 203 27.57 17.70 9.70
N GLY A 204 26.94 16.58 9.36
CA GLY A 204 27.55 15.26 9.36
C GLY A 204 27.33 14.52 10.68
N VAL A 205 27.36 13.19 10.59
CA VAL A 205 27.27 12.29 11.74
C VAL A 205 28.42 11.31 11.72
N GLU A 206 28.76 10.78 12.89
CA GLU A 206 29.67 9.65 12.97
C GLU A 206 29.03 8.45 12.26
N LEU A 207 29.60 8.09 11.11
CA LEU A 207 29.05 7.12 10.18
C LEU A 207 28.90 5.75 10.86
N GLU A 208 29.87 5.39 11.70
CA GLU A 208 29.87 4.19 12.53
C GLU A 208 28.70 4.17 13.51
N GLN A 209 28.36 5.31 14.12
CA GLN A 209 27.23 5.40 15.05
C GLN A 209 25.91 5.21 14.31
N PHE A 210 25.74 5.84 13.14
CA PHE A 210 24.55 5.66 12.32
C PHE A 210 24.36 4.19 11.89
N ARG A 211 25.46 3.54 11.48
CA ARG A 211 25.47 2.10 11.13
C ARG A 211 25.14 1.22 12.31
N GLY A 212 25.67 1.52 13.50
CA GLY A 212 25.34 0.78 14.71
C GLY A 212 23.84 0.78 15.02
N VAL A 213 23.15 1.89 14.73
CA VAL A 213 21.71 2.02 15.00
C VAL A 213 20.85 1.41 13.88
N HIS A 214 21.26 1.50 12.62
CA HIS A 214 20.39 1.15 11.48
C HIS A 214 20.85 -0.04 10.63
N GLY A 215 22.09 -0.49 10.80
CA GLY A 215 22.75 -1.49 9.95
C GLY A 215 22.24 -2.93 10.12
N HIS A 216 21.54 -3.23 11.21
CA HIS A 216 20.95 -4.56 11.45
C HIS A 216 19.47 -4.67 11.04
N GLY A 217 18.90 -3.62 10.43
CA GLY A 217 17.50 -3.61 10.02
C GLY A 217 17.27 -2.81 8.74
N LEU A 218 17.19 -1.48 8.87
CA LEU A 218 16.82 -0.57 7.78
C LEU A 218 17.82 -0.55 6.61
N PHE A 219 19.11 -0.68 6.92
CA PHE A 219 20.21 -0.53 5.96
C PHE A 219 21.22 -1.68 6.10
N PRO A 220 20.81 -2.92 5.78
CA PRO A 220 21.71 -4.04 5.93
C PRO A 220 22.88 -3.93 4.94
N PRO A 221 24.09 -4.39 5.31
CA PRO A 221 25.32 -4.10 4.58
C PRO A 221 25.40 -4.75 3.19
N ASP A 222 24.56 -5.75 2.92
CA ASP A 222 24.36 -6.37 1.62
C ASP A 222 23.48 -5.52 0.68
N VAL A 223 22.70 -4.58 1.22
CA VAL A 223 21.82 -3.67 0.45
C VAL A 223 22.36 -2.24 0.43
N VAL A 224 23.01 -1.74 1.48
CA VAL A 224 23.59 -0.39 1.53
C VAL A 224 25.10 -0.47 1.73
N LYS A 225 25.84 -0.09 0.70
CA LYS A 225 27.31 -0.20 0.64
C LYS A 225 27.99 0.99 1.32
N ASN A 226 29.31 0.85 1.51
CA ASN A 226 30.13 1.93 2.06
C ASN A 226 30.08 3.21 1.23
N ALA A 227 30.05 3.09 -0.09
CA ALA A 227 29.98 4.21 -1.02
C ALA A 227 28.68 5.02 -0.84
N ASP A 228 27.56 4.34 -0.59
CA ASP A 228 26.26 4.97 -0.41
C ASP A 228 26.25 5.88 0.82
N PHE A 229 26.75 5.34 1.94
CA PHE A 229 26.90 6.09 3.17
C PHE A 229 27.89 7.26 3.02
N ALA A 230 28.97 7.09 2.24
CA ALA A 230 29.92 8.16 1.99
C ALA A 230 29.28 9.31 1.19
N ALA A 231 28.43 9.02 0.21
CA ALA A 231 27.68 10.03 -0.55
C ALA A 231 26.69 10.79 0.34
N ILE A 232 25.91 10.07 1.16
CA ILE A 232 24.98 10.69 2.13
C ILE A 232 25.76 11.59 3.11
N ASN A 233 26.88 11.12 3.66
CA ASN A 233 27.70 11.91 4.57
C ASN A 233 28.32 13.13 3.89
N ALA A 234 28.72 13.02 2.62
CA ALA A 234 29.20 14.15 1.83
C ALA A 234 28.14 15.27 1.75
N TRP A 235 26.86 14.90 1.55
CA TRP A 235 25.77 15.86 1.58
C TRP A 235 25.52 16.44 2.98
N LEU A 236 25.44 15.61 4.02
CA LEU A 236 25.17 16.06 5.39
C LEU A 236 26.19 17.10 5.87
N ARG A 237 27.46 16.98 5.45
CA ARG A 237 28.54 17.93 5.74
C ARG A 237 28.42 19.28 5.03
N THR A 238 27.59 19.38 3.99
CA THR A 238 27.27 20.67 3.35
C THR A 238 26.26 21.49 4.15
N LEU A 239 25.57 20.87 5.11
CA LEU A 239 24.54 21.51 5.91
C LEU A 239 25.14 22.15 7.18
N PRO A 240 24.55 23.24 7.70
CA PRO A 240 24.95 23.82 8.98
C PRO A 240 24.90 22.79 10.13
N ASP A 241 25.88 22.82 11.02
CA ASP A 241 25.93 21.94 12.21
C ASP A 241 24.87 22.38 13.22
N ALA A 242 23.77 21.62 13.29
CA ALA A 242 22.63 21.91 14.16
C ALA A 242 23.02 21.97 15.66
N ARG A 243 24.14 21.36 16.07
CA ARG A 243 24.61 21.39 17.47
C ARG A 243 25.29 22.71 17.85
N ARG A 244 25.71 23.51 16.86
CA ARG A 244 26.35 24.81 17.12
C ARG A 244 25.33 25.91 17.36
N GLU A 245 24.12 25.78 16.86
CA GLU A 245 23.07 26.79 16.99
C GLU A 245 22.33 26.72 18.34
N SER A 246 22.48 25.62 19.08
CA SER A 246 21.82 25.41 20.38
C SER A 246 22.69 25.77 21.60
N ARG A 247 23.86 26.38 21.40
CA ARG A 247 24.79 26.81 22.46
C ARG A 247 24.83 28.33 22.53
#